data_AF-A0A7C4EMG1-F1
#
_entry.id   AF-A0A7C4EMG1-F1
#
_cell.length_a   1.000
_cell.length_b   1.000
_cell.length_c   1.000
_cell.angle_alpha   90.00
_cell.angle_beta   90.00
_cell.angle_gamma   90.00
#
_symmetry.space_group_name_H-M   'P 1'
#
loop_
_entity.id
_entity.type
_entity.pdbx_description
1 polymer ?
#
loop_
_entity_poly.entity_id
_entity_poly.type
_entity_poly.pdbx_seq_one_letter_code
_entity_poly.pdbx_strand_id
1 'polypeptide(L)'
;MSTPSRDFQGFFPAFDAAGLARLAGPLPTWALSTESPWQQWGLAEGIVRGAPGNQVLMSAAAGLLSWSWQLRPLSAPALGLLLTLDGQAPFLAAEHRAFLLALKKRLKPLPPNPLWEDAKATGEEDILVSFLESALAGPSASAWLGEAWDEIVALQDRDRAAALIDKGAGDPAIRERLTAELDLHHGSDTLPPVPSPHFAPWHAYAAGRIAARSGDRARALSNWLPLLRAMPWSTNLILQAHDAATLPANGPLPDASTAILAYSWNKAELIVQTLESIF
;
A
#
# COMPACT_ATOMS: atom_id res chain seq x y z
N MET A 1 11.82 23.56 -6.83
CA MET A 1 12.13 22.17 -7.24
C MET A 1 12.41 21.38 -5.97
N SER A 2 11.61 20.36 -5.67
CA SER A 2 11.89 19.47 -4.53
C SER A 2 13.04 18.54 -4.92
N THR A 3 14.06 18.47 -4.08
CA THR A 3 15.11 17.46 -4.23
C THR A 3 14.52 16.07 -3.94
N PRO A 4 15.05 14.98 -4.49
CA PRO A 4 14.66 13.64 -4.08
C PRO A 4 14.94 13.41 -2.59
N SER A 5 14.13 12.59 -1.93
CA SER A 5 14.39 12.13 -0.57
C SER A 5 15.77 11.48 -0.48
N ARG A 6 16.53 11.80 0.58
CA ARG A 6 17.84 11.19 0.83
C ARG A 6 17.75 9.74 1.29
N ASP A 7 16.67 9.40 1.99
CA ASP A 7 16.45 8.09 2.59
C ASP A 7 15.92 7.06 1.58
N PHE A 8 15.08 7.49 0.63
CA PHE A 8 14.52 6.65 -0.42
C PHE A 8 14.64 7.37 -1.76
N GLN A 9 15.88 7.42 -2.26
CA GLN A 9 16.20 8.09 -3.51
C GLN A 9 15.37 7.53 -4.66
N GLY A 10 14.72 8.44 -5.40
CA GLY A 10 13.95 8.10 -6.58
C GLY A 10 12.49 7.74 -6.36
N PHE A 11 12.00 7.78 -5.12
CA PHE A 11 10.59 7.49 -4.79
C PHE A 11 9.81 8.71 -4.32
N PHE A 12 10.35 9.47 -3.37
CA PHE A 12 9.63 10.57 -2.76
C PHE A 12 10.32 11.91 -3.01
N PRO A 13 9.55 13.01 -3.15
CA PRO A 13 10.13 14.33 -2.99
C PRO A 13 10.60 14.52 -1.54
N ALA A 14 11.61 15.36 -1.34
CA ALA A 14 12.05 15.76 -0.02
C ALA A 14 11.06 16.76 0.59
N PHE A 15 10.75 16.56 1.86
CA PHE A 15 9.97 17.49 2.67
C PHE A 15 10.86 18.06 3.78
N ASP A 16 10.85 19.38 3.95
CA ASP A 16 11.40 20.04 5.13
C ASP A 16 10.27 20.41 6.10
N ALA A 17 10.64 20.72 7.36
CA ALA A 17 9.67 21.09 8.39
C ALA A 17 8.83 22.32 7.98
N ALA A 18 9.43 23.28 7.27
CA ALA A 18 8.74 24.46 6.76
C ALA A 18 7.72 24.15 5.65
N GLY A 19 7.99 23.17 4.80
CA GLY A 19 7.09 22.66 3.77
C GLY A 19 5.88 21.95 4.37
N LEU A 20 6.09 21.17 5.44
CA LEU A 20 5.00 20.54 6.18
C LEU A 20 4.09 21.56 6.87
N ALA A 21 4.67 22.56 7.55
CA ALA A 21 3.89 23.63 8.16
C ALA A 21 3.02 24.38 7.13
N ARG A 22 3.51 24.51 5.89
CA ARG A 22 2.77 25.11 4.77
C ARG A 22 1.65 24.23 4.22
N LEU A 23 1.62 22.93 4.52
CA LEU A 23 0.51 22.05 4.16
C LEU A 23 -0.71 22.28 5.05
N ALA A 24 -0.51 22.60 6.34
CA ALA A 24 -1.59 22.71 7.34
C ALA A 24 -2.65 23.78 7.01
N GLY A 25 -2.31 24.79 6.20
CA GLY A 25 -3.26 25.79 5.72
C GLY A 25 -4.20 25.26 4.62
N PRO A 26 -3.70 24.83 3.46
CA PRO A 26 -4.52 24.36 2.34
C PRO A 26 -5.13 22.96 2.53
N LEU A 27 -4.52 22.09 3.35
CA LEU A 27 -5.03 20.75 3.64
C LEU A 27 -4.74 20.38 5.10
N PRO A 28 -5.75 19.97 5.88
CA PRO A 28 -5.45 19.42 7.19
C PRO A 28 -4.66 18.11 7.02
N THR A 29 -3.61 17.91 7.82
CA THR A 29 -2.64 16.82 7.64
C THR A 29 -3.25 15.42 7.72
N TRP A 30 -4.37 15.25 8.43
CA TRP A 30 -5.12 13.99 8.46
C TRP A 30 -5.70 13.59 7.10
N ALA A 31 -5.96 14.55 6.21
CA ALA A 31 -6.43 14.23 4.85
C ALA A 31 -5.35 13.50 4.05
N LEU A 32 -4.07 13.78 4.35
CA LEU A 32 -2.91 13.15 3.70
C LEU A 32 -2.59 11.76 4.27
N SER A 33 -3.23 11.34 5.36
CA SER A 33 -2.96 10.05 6.02
C SER A 33 -3.98 8.97 5.73
N THR A 34 -4.67 9.07 4.58
CA THR A 34 -5.66 8.06 4.20
C THR A 34 -4.97 6.73 3.92
N GLU A 35 -5.41 5.64 4.55
CA GLU A 35 -4.82 4.30 4.31
C GLU A 35 -5.27 3.71 2.98
N SER A 36 -6.48 4.05 2.56
CA SER A 36 -7.03 3.52 1.32
C SER A 36 -6.27 4.11 0.13
N PRO A 37 -5.67 3.27 -0.73
CA PRO A 37 -5.01 3.72 -1.95
C PRO A 37 -5.94 4.56 -2.85
N TRP A 38 -7.25 4.30 -2.81
CA TRP A 38 -8.27 5.06 -3.54
C TRP A 38 -8.45 6.48 -3.01
N GLN A 39 -8.43 6.66 -1.69
CA GLN A 39 -8.51 7.99 -1.07
C GLN A 39 -7.24 8.80 -1.32
N GLN A 40 -6.07 8.14 -1.24
CA GLN A 40 -4.78 8.77 -1.57
C GLN A 40 -4.77 9.23 -3.03
N TRP A 41 -5.22 8.37 -3.96
CA TRP A 41 -5.35 8.72 -5.37
C TRP A 41 -6.34 9.87 -5.59
N GLY A 42 -7.55 9.80 -5.03
CA GLY A 42 -8.56 10.85 -5.22
C GLY A 42 -8.13 12.21 -4.65
N LEU A 43 -7.47 12.23 -3.50
CA LEU A 43 -6.89 13.45 -2.94
C LEU A 43 -5.77 14.00 -3.83
N ALA A 44 -4.86 13.14 -4.27
CA ALA A 44 -3.78 13.55 -5.17
C ALA A 44 -4.32 14.07 -6.51
N GLU A 45 -5.35 13.44 -7.07
CA GLU A 45 -6.03 13.91 -8.29
C GLU A 45 -6.64 15.29 -8.07
N GLY A 46 -7.36 15.49 -6.96
CA GLY A 46 -7.92 16.77 -6.58
C GLY A 46 -6.87 17.87 -6.45
N ILE A 47 -5.71 17.55 -5.86
CA ILE A 47 -4.58 18.47 -5.74
C ILE A 47 -4.01 18.81 -7.12
N VAL A 48 -3.70 17.80 -7.95
CA VAL A 48 -3.11 17.98 -9.29
C VAL A 48 -4.00 18.82 -10.19
N ARG A 49 -5.32 18.67 -10.10
CA ARG A 49 -6.29 19.43 -10.90
C ARG A 49 -6.62 20.80 -10.31
N GLY A 50 -6.75 20.89 -8.98
CA GLY A 50 -7.32 22.04 -8.29
C GLY A 50 -6.32 23.09 -7.82
N ALA A 51 -5.03 22.75 -7.72
CA ALA A 51 -3.99 23.67 -7.26
C ALA A 51 -2.70 23.64 -8.11
N PRO A 52 -2.80 23.68 -9.46
CA PRO A 52 -1.61 23.67 -10.31
C PRO A 52 -0.69 24.84 -9.96
N GLY A 53 0.60 24.57 -9.81
CA GLY A 53 1.62 25.57 -9.47
C GLY A 53 1.90 25.73 -7.97
N ASN A 54 1.06 25.18 -7.07
CA ASN A 54 1.41 25.12 -5.65
C ASN A 54 2.43 23.99 -5.41
N GLN A 55 3.71 24.33 -5.38
CA GLN A 55 4.82 23.36 -5.28
C GLN A 55 4.75 22.47 -4.03
N VAL A 56 4.23 22.99 -2.92
CA VAL A 56 4.12 22.24 -1.67
C VAL A 56 3.04 21.16 -1.80
N LEU A 57 1.87 21.53 -2.35
CA LEU A 57 0.80 20.57 -2.63
C LEU A 57 1.19 19.56 -3.71
N MET A 58 1.89 19.99 -4.76
CA MET A 58 2.38 19.07 -5.80
C MET A 58 3.37 18.04 -5.22
N SER A 59 4.26 18.47 -4.31
CA SER A 59 5.18 17.54 -3.64
C SER A 59 4.42 16.56 -2.75
N ALA A 60 3.39 17.02 -2.01
CA ALA A 60 2.52 16.13 -1.24
C ALA A 60 1.80 15.11 -2.12
N ALA A 61 1.23 15.54 -3.25
CA ALA A 61 0.61 14.63 -4.22
C ALA A 61 1.59 13.62 -4.80
N ALA A 62 2.82 14.03 -5.11
CA ALA A 62 3.88 13.12 -5.57
C ALA A 62 4.22 12.07 -4.50
N GLY A 63 4.33 12.48 -3.24
CA GLY A 63 4.54 11.57 -2.12
C GLY A 63 3.40 10.56 -1.96
N LEU A 64 2.15 11.05 -1.96
CA LEU A 64 0.94 10.23 -1.85
C LEU A 64 0.84 9.21 -2.98
N LEU A 65 1.05 9.63 -4.23
CA LEU A 65 0.97 8.73 -5.38
C LEU A 65 2.08 7.70 -5.40
N SER A 66 3.28 8.07 -4.95
CA SER A 66 4.40 7.14 -4.83
C SER A 66 4.11 6.07 -3.78
N TRP A 67 3.57 6.46 -2.62
CA TRP A 67 3.17 5.51 -1.59
C TRP A 67 1.95 4.66 -2.00
N SER A 68 0.95 5.27 -2.61
CA SER A 68 -0.22 4.58 -3.16
C SER A 68 0.19 3.49 -4.16
N TRP A 69 1.15 3.81 -5.04
CA TRP A 69 1.71 2.84 -5.96
C TRP A 69 2.51 1.72 -5.26
N GLN A 70 3.29 2.04 -4.22
CA GLN A 70 3.99 1.02 -3.41
C GLN A 70 3.02 0.02 -2.74
N LEU A 71 1.83 0.50 -2.34
CA LEU A 71 0.78 -0.33 -1.75
C LEU A 71 -0.03 -1.11 -2.80
N ARG A 72 -0.29 -0.52 -3.97
CA ARG A 72 -1.06 -1.13 -5.07
C ARG A 72 -0.29 -0.99 -6.39
N PRO A 73 0.76 -1.80 -6.62
CA PRO A 73 1.67 -1.62 -7.74
C PRO A 73 1.02 -1.83 -9.11
N LEU A 74 -0.12 -2.52 -9.15
CA LEU A 74 -0.89 -2.82 -10.36
C LEU A 74 -2.09 -1.87 -10.59
N SER A 75 -2.21 -0.80 -9.80
CA SER A 75 -3.25 0.23 -10.01
C SER A 75 -2.91 1.13 -11.20
N ALA A 76 -3.59 0.89 -12.33
CA ALA A 76 -3.41 1.68 -13.54
C ALA A 76 -3.73 3.19 -13.35
N PRO A 77 -4.81 3.59 -12.64
CA PRO A 77 -5.10 5.00 -12.38
C PRO A 77 -4.01 5.70 -11.55
N ALA A 78 -3.55 5.07 -10.47
CA ALA A 78 -2.50 5.63 -9.62
C ALA A 78 -1.18 5.77 -10.37
N LEU A 79 -0.75 4.73 -11.10
CA LEU A 79 0.46 4.75 -11.92
C LEU A 79 0.38 5.81 -13.03
N GLY A 80 -0.77 5.94 -13.68
CA GLY A 80 -1.01 6.91 -14.74
C GLY A 80 -0.88 8.35 -14.25
N LEU A 81 -1.44 8.64 -13.08
CA LEU A 81 -1.37 9.97 -12.46
C LEU A 81 0.03 10.27 -11.92
N LEU A 82 0.70 9.29 -11.31
CA LEU A 82 2.09 9.38 -10.84
C LEU A 82 3.04 9.79 -11.98
N LEU A 83 2.97 9.09 -13.12
CA LEU A 83 3.81 9.37 -14.28
C LEU A 83 3.47 10.72 -14.94
N THR A 84 2.20 11.13 -14.93
CA THR A 84 1.80 12.46 -15.40
C THR A 84 2.43 13.56 -14.53
N LEU A 85 2.36 13.40 -13.20
CA LEU A 85 2.92 14.36 -12.26
C LEU A 85 4.45 14.44 -12.37
N ASP A 86 5.14 13.29 -12.46
CA ASP A 86 6.59 13.26 -12.69
C ASP A 86 6.98 13.88 -14.05
N GLY A 87 6.14 13.77 -15.08
CA GLY A 87 6.35 14.47 -16.35
C GLY A 87 6.25 16.00 -16.25
N GLN A 88 5.42 16.52 -15.33
CA GLN A 88 5.26 17.97 -15.09
C GLN A 88 6.33 18.53 -14.16
N ALA A 89 6.71 17.76 -13.13
CA ALA A 89 7.71 18.13 -12.14
C ALA A 89 8.54 16.88 -11.80
N PRO A 90 9.63 16.60 -12.54
CA PRO A 90 10.42 15.39 -12.36
C PRO A 90 10.96 15.23 -10.95
N PHE A 91 10.69 14.08 -10.33
CA PHE A 91 11.17 13.71 -9.00
C PHE A 91 11.59 12.24 -8.91
N LEU A 92 11.12 11.38 -9.81
CA LEU A 92 11.51 9.98 -9.88
C LEU A 92 12.92 9.85 -10.48
N ALA A 93 13.68 8.89 -9.95
CA ALA A 93 14.96 8.50 -10.56
C ALA A 93 14.72 7.87 -11.95
N ALA A 94 15.69 8.02 -12.85
CA ALA A 94 15.54 7.59 -14.25
C ALA A 94 15.24 6.08 -14.38
N GLU A 95 15.92 5.24 -13.61
CA GLU A 95 15.70 3.79 -13.58
C GLU A 95 14.29 3.45 -13.09
N HIS A 96 13.84 4.11 -12.01
CA HIS A 96 12.51 3.88 -11.48
C HIS A 96 11.41 4.36 -12.44
N ARG A 97 11.59 5.53 -13.06
CA ARG A 97 10.71 6.02 -14.13
C ARG A 97 10.62 5.03 -15.29
N ALA A 98 11.75 4.48 -15.74
CA ALA A 98 11.78 3.49 -16.82
C ALA A 98 10.99 2.23 -16.46
N PHE A 99 11.15 1.72 -15.23
CA PHE A 99 10.38 0.60 -14.70
C PHE A 99 8.87 0.89 -14.70
N LEU A 100 8.45 2.03 -14.15
CA LEU A 100 7.04 2.44 -14.11
C LEU A 100 6.44 2.61 -15.51
N LEU A 101 7.18 3.16 -16.46
CA LEU A 101 6.74 3.28 -17.85
C LEU A 101 6.59 1.91 -18.53
N ALA A 102 7.47 0.94 -18.23
CA ALA A 102 7.35 -0.42 -18.73
C ALA A 102 6.12 -1.11 -18.13
N LEU A 103 5.89 -0.95 -16.83
CA LEU A 103 4.72 -1.49 -16.14
C LEU A 103 3.40 -0.91 -16.69
N LYS A 104 3.35 0.41 -16.95
CA LYS A 104 2.17 1.07 -17.52
C LYS A 104 1.72 0.46 -18.85
N LYS A 105 2.65 -0.04 -19.67
CA LYS A 105 2.32 -0.70 -20.95
C LYS A 105 1.62 -2.04 -20.76
N ARG A 106 1.78 -2.69 -19.61
CA ARG A 106 1.16 -3.98 -19.24
C ARG A 106 -0.21 -3.79 -18.59
N LEU A 107 -0.44 -2.65 -17.93
CA LEU A 107 -1.68 -2.34 -17.23
C LEU A 107 -2.71 -1.70 -18.17
N LYS A 108 -3.33 -2.54 -19.01
CA LYS A 108 -4.45 -2.10 -19.86
C LYS A 108 -5.71 -1.91 -19.01
N PRO A 109 -6.51 -0.86 -19.26
CA PRO A 109 -7.82 -0.72 -18.63
C PRO A 109 -8.67 -1.98 -18.86
N LEU A 110 -9.29 -2.48 -17.80
CA LEU A 110 -10.25 -3.57 -17.91
C LEU A 110 -11.63 -2.99 -18.23
N PRO A 111 -12.36 -3.54 -19.21
CA PRO A 111 -13.77 -3.22 -19.36
C PRO A 111 -14.57 -3.79 -18.19
N PRO A 112 -15.75 -3.22 -17.87
CA PRO A 112 -16.69 -3.85 -16.95
C PRO A 112 -16.96 -5.30 -17.37
N ASN A 113 -16.90 -6.23 -16.43
CA ASN A 113 -17.09 -7.64 -16.68
C ASN A 113 -18.15 -8.22 -15.75
N PRO A 114 -19.39 -8.44 -16.22
CA PRO A 114 -20.46 -9.00 -15.40
C PRO A 114 -20.10 -10.34 -14.77
N LEU A 115 -19.33 -11.18 -15.46
CA LEU A 115 -18.92 -12.49 -14.93
C LEU A 115 -17.99 -12.37 -13.72
N TRP A 116 -17.20 -11.29 -13.64
CA TRP A 116 -16.38 -11.00 -12.48
C TRP A 116 -17.23 -10.60 -11.28
N GLU A 117 -18.18 -9.70 -11.49
CA GLU A 117 -19.11 -9.27 -10.44
C GLU A 117 -19.99 -10.44 -9.94
N ASP A 118 -20.46 -11.29 -10.86
CA ASP A 118 -21.20 -12.49 -10.53
C ASP A 118 -20.34 -13.46 -9.70
N ALA A 119 -19.10 -13.72 -10.12
CA ALA A 119 -18.17 -14.58 -9.38
C ALA A 119 -17.93 -14.06 -7.95
N LYS A 120 -17.71 -12.75 -7.79
CA LYS A 120 -17.59 -12.11 -6.47
C LYS A 120 -18.86 -12.24 -5.63
N ALA A 121 -20.02 -12.06 -6.25
CA ALA A 121 -21.30 -12.10 -5.56
C ALA A 121 -21.64 -13.50 -5.03
N THR A 122 -21.15 -14.58 -5.68
CA THR A 122 -21.36 -15.94 -5.19
C THR A 122 -20.69 -16.21 -3.84
N GLY A 123 -19.52 -15.59 -3.60
CA GLY A 123 -18.66 -15.92 -2.46
C GLY A 123 -18.01 -17.30 -2.53
N GLU A 124 -18.21 -18.05 -3.62
CA GLU A 124 -17.63 -19.39 -3.81
C GLU A 124 -16.21 -19.28 -4.35
N GLU A 125 -15.22 -19.72 -3.55
CA GLU A 125 -13.80 -19.62 -3.87
C GLU A 125 -13.46 -20.28 -5.22
N ASP A 126 -14.03 -21.46 -5.49
CA ASP A 126 -13.74 -22.20 -6.73
C ASP A 126 -14.23 -21.50 -7.99
N ILE A 127 -15.39 -20.84 -7.92
CA ILE A 127 -15.93 -20.05 -9.04
C ILE A 127 -15.00 -18.85 -9.28
N LEU A 128 -14.62 -18.14 -8.22
CA LEU A 128 -13.73 -17.00 -8.28
C LEU A 128 -12.37 -17.38 -8.88
N VAL A 129 -11.75 -18.45 -8.38
CA VAL A 129 -10.45 -18.90 -8.90
C VAL A 129 -10.57 -19.39 -10.33
N SER A 130 -11.61 -20.15 -10.69
CA SER A 130 -11.81 -20.59 -12.07
C SER A 130 -11.91 -19.40 -13.04
N PHE A 131 -12.59 -18.32 -12.63
CA PHE A 131 -12.63 -17.09 -13.43
C PHE A 131 -11.23 -16.47 -13.56
N LEU A 132 -10.51 -16.32 -12.44
CA LEU A 132 -9.19 -15.70 -12.42
C LEU A 132 -8.15 -16.49 -13.22
N GLU A 133 -8.17 -17.82 -13.18
CA GLU A 133 -7.25 -18.63 -13.97
C GLU A 133 -7.39 -18.39 -15.47
N SER A 134 -8.63 -18.21 -15.95
CA SER A 134 -8.93 -17.86 -17.34
C SER A 134 -8.49 -16.42 -17.65
N ALA A 135 -8.83 -15.47 -16.78
CA ALA A 135 -8.52 -14.05 -16.96
C ALA A 135 -7.01 -13.76 -16.97
N LEU A 136 -6.25 -14.45 -16.10
CA LEU A 136 -4.80 -14.31 -15.96
C LEU A 136 -3.99 -15.04 -17.05
N ALA A 137 -4.62 -15.91 -17.85
CA ALA A 137 -4.00 -16.47 -19.06
C ALA A 137 -4.02 -15.48 -20.25
N GLY A 138 -4.79 -14.40 -20.14
CA GLY A 138 -5.01 -13.44 -21.22
C GLY A 138 -3.97 -12.30 -21.31
N PRO A 139 -4.08 -11.44 -22.34
CA PRO A 139 -3.16 -10.31 -22.56
C PRO A 139 -3.30 -9.16 -21.54
N SER A 140 -4.28 -9.24 -20.64
CA SER A 140 -4.55 -8.27 -19.57
C SER A 140 -4.28 -8.85 -18.18
N ALA A 141 -3.48 -9.93 -18.09
CA ALA A 141 -3.23 -10.67 -16.85
C ALA A 141 -2.83 -9.77 -15.67
N SER A 142 -1.87 -8.85 -15.87
CA SER A 142 -1.42 -7.95 -14.79
C SER A 142 -2.48 -6.94 -14.35
N ALA A 143 -3.37 -6.53 -15.25
CA ALA A 143 -4.49 -5.66 -14.88
C ALA A 143 -5.53 -6.44 -14.06
N TRP A 144 -5.84 -7.68 -14.47
CA TRP A 144 -6.71 -8.58 -13.72
C TRP A 144 -6.16 -8.94 -12.34
N LEU A 145 -4.85 -9.19 -12.24
CA LEU A 145 -4.20 -9.43 -10.95
C LEU A 145 -4.31 -8.21 -10.03
N GLY A 146 -4.21 -6.99 -10.57
CA GLY A 146 -4.40 -5.77 -9.80
C GLY A 146 -5.83 -5.56 -9.32
N GLU A 147 -6.81 -5.83 -10.20
CA GLU A 147 -8.24 -5.73 -9.92
C GLU A 147 -8.68 -6.73 -8.84
N ALA A 148 -8.21 -7.97 -8.95
CA ALA A 148 -8.60 -9.08 -8.07
C ALA A 148 -7.68 -9.25 -6.85
N TRP A 149 -6.84 -8.27 -6.54
CA TRP A 149 -5.79 -8.44 -5.52
C TRP A 149 -6.37 -8.77 -4.14
N ASP A 150 -7.44 -8.08 -3.74
CA ASP A 150 -8.04 -8.28 -2.43
C ASP A 150 -8.71 -9.66 -2.31
N GLU A 151 -9.33 -10.13 -3.39
CA GLU A 151 -9.91 -11.46 -3.46
C GLU A 151 -8.85 -12.56 -3.45
N ILE A 152 -7.72 -12.35 -4.15
CA ILE A 152 -6.60 -13.30 -4.17
C ILE A 152 -5.94 -13.41 -2.79
N VAL A 153 -5.74 -12.29 -2.10
CA VAL A 153 -5.17 -12.27 -0.75
C VAL A 153 -6.12 -12.90 0.29
N ALA A 154 -7.42 -12.88 0.03
CA ALA A 154 -8.43 -13.47 0.91
C ALA A 154 -8.64 -14.98 0.70
N LEU A 155 -8.05 -15.59 -0.33
CA LEU A 155 -8.12 -17.04 -0.56
C LEU A 155 -7.55 -17.78 0.65
N GLN A 156 -8.17 -18.89 1.04
CA GLN A 156 -7.66 -19.69 2.16
C GLN A 156 -6.39 -20.46 1.77
N ASP A 157 -6.35 -20.96 0.53
CA ASP A 157 -5.21 -21.66 -0.03
C ASP A 157 -4.15 -20.68 -0.54
N ARG A 158 -3.11 -20.48 0.26
CA ARG A 158 -1.97 -19.62 -0.05
C ARG A 158 -1.24 -20.05 -1.32
N ASP A 159 -1.09 -21.35 -1.58
CA ASP A 159 -0.34 -21.84 -2.73
C ASP A 159 -1.14 -21.65 -4.02
N ARG A 160 -2.47 -21.78 -3.93
CA ARG A 160 -3.38 -21.40 -5.02
C ARG A 160 -3.30 -19.90 -5.31
N ALA A 161 -3.30 -19.04 -4.29
CA ALA A 161 -3.10 -17.60 -4.45
C ALA A 161 -1.74 -17.27 -5.09
N ALA A 162 -0.66 -17.91 -4.64
CA ALA A 162 0.68 -17.73 -5.20
C ALA A 162 0.75 -18.14 -6.68
N ALA A 163 0.08 -19.22 -7.07
CA ALA A 163 -0.01 -19.65 -8.46
C ALA A 163 -0.72 -18.62 -9.36
N LEU A 164 -1.73 -17.90 -8.85
CA LEU A 164 -2.38 -16.80 -9.57
C LEU A 164 -1.43 -15.60 -9.72
N ILE A 165 -0.66 -15.26 -8.69
CA ILE A 165 0.37 -14.21 -8.77
C ILE A 165 1.40 -14.55 -9.85
N ASP A 166 1.90 -15.79 -9.88
CA ASP A 166 2.87 -16.25 -10.89
C ASP A 166 2.35 -16.09 -12.33
N LYS A 167 1.05 -16.39 -12.56
CA LYS A 167 0.40 -16.20 -13.86
C LYS A 167 0.25 -14.73 -14.22
N GLY A 168 -0.11 -13.88 -13.26
CA GLY A 168 -0.55 -12.50 -13.51
C GLY A 168 0.54 -11.41 -13.46
N ALA A 169 1.60 -11.60 -12.67
CA ALA A 169 2.50 -10.51 -12.31
C ALA A 169 3.24 -9.90 -13.50
N GLY A 170 3.64 -10.73 -14.47
CA GLY A 170 4.30 -10.29 -15.72
C GLY A 170 5.66 -9.61 -15.55
N ASP A 171 6.14 -9.45 -14.31
CA ASP A 171 7.41 -8.84 -13.95
C ASP A 171 7.97 -9.48 -12.67
N PRO A 172 9.26 -9.86 -12.61
CA PRO A 172 9.85 -10.48 -11.44
C PRO A 172 9.78 -9.62 -10.17
N ALA A 173 9.97 -8.30 -10.27
CA ALA A 173 9.94 -7.41 -9.11
C ALA A 173 8.53 -7.27 -8.55
N ILE A 174 7.52 -7.23 -9.42
CA ILE A 174 6.11 -7.23 -9.03
C ILE A 174 5.75 -8.55 -8.35
N ARG A 175 6.13 -9.68 -8.95
CA ARG A 175 5.87 -11.00 -8.38
C ARG A 175 6.47 -11.14 -6.99
N GLU A 176 7.75 -10.82 -6.82
CA GLU A 176 8.43 -10.87 -5.52
C GLU A 176 7.68 -10.02 -4.49
N ARG A 177 7.36 -8.78 -4.85
CA ARG A 177 6.64 -7.84 -4.00
C ARG A 177 5.25 -8.36 -3.60
N LEU A 178 4.46 -8.87 -4.53
CA LEU A 178 3.11 -9.38 -4.26
C LEU A 178 3.15 -10.68 -3.46
N THR A 179 4.06 -11.59 -3.78
CA THR A 179 4.24 -12.85 -3.04
C THR A 179 4.62 -12.57 -1.59
N ALA A 180 5.54 -11.62 -1.36
CA ALA A 180 5.91 -11.21 -0.01
C ALA A 180 4.72 -10.62 0.75
N GLU A 181 3.86 -9.83 0.12
CA GLU A 181 2.64 -9.32 0.77
C GLU A 181 1.64 -10.43 1.09
N LEU A 182 1.40 -11.35 0.14
CA LEU A 182 0.59 -12.53 0.36
C LEU A 182 1.09 -13.33 1.57
N ASP A 183 2.39 -13.58 1.65
CA ASP A 183 3.01 -14.30 2.77
C ASP A 183 2.75 -13.59 4.11
N LEU A 184 2.88 -12.26 4.16
CA LEU A 184 2.58 -11.49 5.37
C LEU A 184 1.10 -11.57 5.77
N HIS A 185 0.18 -11.65 4.79
CA HIS A 185 -1.24 -11.83 5.02
C HIS A 185 -1.57 -13.22 5.58
N HIS A 186 -0.87 -14.26 5.09
CA HIS A 186 -0.96 -15.63 5.61
C HIS A 186 -0.09 -15.88 6.86
N GLY A 187 0.33 -14.81 7.56
CA GLY A 187 0.99 -14.90 8.86
C GLY A 187 2.48 -15.20 8.82
N SER A 188 3.11 -15.17 7.64
CA SER A 188 4.57 -15.23 7.56
C SER A 188 5.19 -13.96 8.14
N ASP A 189 6.34 -14.13 8.78
CA ASP A 189 7.22 -13.06 9.28
C ASP A 189 8.52 -12.97 8.48
N THR A 190 8.53 -13.49 7.25
CA THR A 190 9.70 -13.45 6.36
C THR A 190 9.50 -12.47 5.22
N LEU A 191 10.58 -11.77 4.88
CA LEU A 191 10.68 -10.97 3.66
C LEU A 191 11.87 -11.46 2.81
N PRO A 192 11.87 -11.18 1.50
CA PRO A 192 13.07 -11.38 0.70
C PRO A 192 14.24 -10.60 1.31
N PRO A 193 15.43 -11.23 1.44
CA PRO A 193 16.58 -10.60 2.09
C PRO A 193 17.14 -9.43 1.29
N VAL A 194 16.99 -9.48 -0.04
CA VAL A 194 17.36 -8.40 -0.95
C VAL A 194 16.13 -8.01 -1.75
N PRO A 195 15.39 -6.97 -1.34
CA PRO A 195 14.22 -6.54 -2.10
C PRO A 195 14.62 -5.93 -3.44
N SER A 196 13.74 -6.03 -4.41
CA SER A 196 13.80 -5.15 -5.58
C SER A 196 13.91 -3.68 -5.14
N PRO A 197 14.86 -2.91 -5.73
CA PRO A 197 15.04 -1.51 -5.36
C PRO A 197 13.76 -0.70 -5.61
N HIS A 198 12.94 -1.10 -6.58
CA HIS A 198 11.64 -0.46 -6.89
C HIS A 198 10.61 -0.53 -5.76
N PHE A 199 10.82 -1.40 -4.78
CA PHE A 199 9.92 -1.60 -3.64
C PHE A 199 10.60 -1.37 -2.29
N ALA A 200 11.76 -0.69 -2.28
CA ALA A 200 12.50 -0.41 -1.05
C ALA A 200 11.65 0.29 0.04
N PRO A 201 10.79 1.30 -0.28
CA PRO A 201 9.92 1.89 0.73
C PRO A 201 8.92 0.91 1.35
N TRP A 202 8.24 0.11 0.51
CA TRP A 202 7.30 -0.88 0.99
C TRP A 202 8.00 -1.96 1.83
N HIS A 203 9.18 -2.43 1.40
CA HIS A 203 9.93 -3.44 2.13
C HIS A 203 10.35 -2.94 3.51
N ALA A 204 10.85 -1.71 3.62
CA ALA A 204 11.14 -1.10 4.92
C ALA A 204 9.89 -1.03 5.80
N TYR A 205 8.73 -0.68 5.24
CA TYR A 205 7.47 -0.64 5.98
C TYR A 205 7.08 -2.02 6.51
N ALA A 206 7.11 -3.04 5.64
CA ALA A 206 6.82 -4.42 5.97
C ALA A 206 7.79 -5.00 7.01
N ALA A 207 9.10 -4.73 6.87
CA ALA A 207 10.13 -5.17 7.80
C ALA A 207 9.92 -4.58 9.20
N GLY A 208 9.50 -3.31 9.27
CA GLY A 208 9.11 -2.67 10.50
C GLY A 208 7.87 -3.31 11.14
N ARG A 209 6.85 -3.67 10.35
CA ARG A 209 5.66 -4.38 10.84
C ARG A 209 6.00 -5.75 11.43
N ILE A 210 6.83 -6.53 10.74
CA ILE A 210 7.31 -7.84 11.22
C ILE A 210 8.04 -7.68 12.55
N ALA A 211 8.97 -6.72 12.62
CA ALA A 211 9.72 -6.45 13.84
C ALA A 211 8.80 -6.05 15.00
N ALA A 212 7.80 -5.21 14.73
CA ALA A 212 6.82 -4.81 15.74
C ALA A 212 5.99 -6.00 16.24
N ARG A 213 5.54 -6.91 15.35
CA ARG A 213 4.81 -8.14 15.73
C ARG A 213 5.65 -9.07 16.59
N SER A 214 6.95 -9.18 16.31
CA SER A 214 7.87 -9.99 17.12
C SER A 214 8.33 -9.30 18.41
N GLY A 215 7.81 -8.11 18.73
CA GLY A 215 8.22 -7.32 19.90
C GLY A 215 9.57 -6.62 19.78
N ASP A 216 10.24 -6.69 18.62
CA ASP A 216 11.51 -6.00 18.35
C ASP A 216 11.26 -4.56 17.92
N ARG A 217 10.94 -3.73 18.91
CA ARG A 217 10.56 -2.33 18.72
C ARG A 217 11.70 -1.46 18.20
N ALA A 218 12.93 -1.76 18.62
CA ALA A 218 14.11 -1.03 18.14
C ALA A 218 14.30 -1.23 16.63
N ARG A 219 14.16 -2.48 16.16
CA ARG A 219 14.20 -2.79 14.73
C ARG A 219 12.99 -2.26 13.97
N ALA A 220 11.81 -2.22 14.59
CA ALA A 220 10.64 -1.56 13.98
C ALA A 220 10.93 -0.07 13.70
N LEU A 221 11.41 0.65 14.71
CA LEU A 221 11.78 2.07 14.59
C LEU A 221 12.90 2.30 13.57
N SER A 222 13.94 1.47 13.54
CA SER A 222 15.03 1.64 12.58
C SER A 222 14.56 1.55 11.12
N ASN A 223 13.51 0.76 10.85
CA ASN A 223 12.89 0.66 9.54
C ASN A 223 11.92 1.80 9.24
N TRP A 224 11.13 2.25 10.21
CA TRP A 224 10.11 3.28 9.99
C TRP A 224 10.63 4.73 10.05
N LEU A 225 11.71 5.02 10.78
CA LEU A 225 12.25 6.39 10.87
C LEU A 225 12.69 6.98 9.51
N PRO A 226 13.39 6.24 8.63
CA PRO A 226 13.66 6.71 7.28
C PRO A 226 12.38 6.99 6.48
N LEU A 227 11.35 6.14 6.64
CA LEU A 227 10.06 6.32 5.95
C LEU A 227 9.33 7.56 6.46
N LEU A 228 9.38 7.83 7.76
CA LEU A 228 8.80 9.03 8.35
C LEU A 228 9.44 10.31 7.84
N ARG A 229 10.76 10.31 7.61
CA ARG A 229 11.44 11.45 7.00
C ARG A 229 11.02 11.66 5.55
N ALA A 230 10.76 10.58 4.81
CA ALA A 230 10.31 10.63 3.43
C ALA A 230 8.80 10.93 3.27
N MET A 231 7.98 10.50 4.23
CA MET A 231 6.52 10.62 4.23
C MET A 231 6.01 11.19 5.57
N PRO A 232 6.45 12.40 5.97
CA PRO A 232 6.11 12.98 7.28
C PRO A 232 4.62 13.39 7.41
N TRP A 233 3.85 13.24 6.34
CA TRP A 233 2.40 13.41 6.30
C TRP A 233 1.61 12.12 6.60
N SER A 234 2.28 10.96 6.72
CA SER A 234 1.64 9.68 6.98
C SER A 234 1.33 9.49 8.48
N THR A 235 0.14 9.88 8.91
CA THR A 235 -0.30 9.74 10.32
C THR A 235 -0.21 8.31 10.83
N ASN A 236 -0.56 7.29 10.04
CA ASN A 236 -0.51 5.91 10.54
C ASN A 236 0.91 5.44 10.79
N LEU A 237 1.86 5.83 9.93
CA LEU A 237 3.27 5.56 10.16
C LEU A 237 3.78 6.31 11.40
N ILE A 238 3.31 7.55 11.62
CA ILE A 238 3.63 8.33 12.84
C ILE A 238 3.11 7.61 14.08
N LEU A 239 1.86 7.16 14.07
CA LEU A 239 1.24 6.43 15.19
C LEU A 239 1.97 5.11 15.45
N GLN A 240 2.24 4.31 14.41
CA GLN A 240 3.01 3.06 14.53
C GLN A 240 4.39 3.29 15.15
N ALA A 241 5.12 4.31 14.68
CA ALA A 241 6.42 4.65 15.23
C ALA A 241 6.32 5.20 16.66
N HIS A 242 5.32 6.02 16.95
CA HIS A 242 5.06 6.51 18.31
C HIS A 242 4.80 5.35 19.27
N ASP A 243 3.96 4.39 18.87
CA ASP A 243 3.65 3.20 19.67
C ASP A 243 4.92 2.36 19.90
N ALA A 244 5.70 2.12 18.85
CA ALA A 244 6.98 1.44 18.96
C ALA A 244 8.01 2.20 19.81
N ALA A 245 7.90 3.53 19.98
CA ALA A 245 8.80 4.31 20.83
C ALA A 245 8.33 4.44 22.29
N THR A 246 7.03 4.46 22.55
CA THR A 246 6.48 4.94 23.83
C THR A 246 5.69 3.90 24.62
N LEU A 247 4.90 3.05 23.97
CA LEU A 247 4.00 2.12 24.67
C LEU A 247 4.78 0.95 25.25
N PRO A 248 4.68 0.56 26.53
CA PRO A 248 5.40 -0.60 27.04
C PRO A 248 5.10 -1.86 26.20
N ALA A 249 6.04 -2.82 26.15
CA ALA A 249 5.75 -4.12 25.55
C ALA A 249 4.49 -4.68 26.22
N ASN A 250 3.57 -5.24 25.43
CA ASN A 250 2.33 -5.78 25.96
C ASN A 250 2.66 -6.73 27.13
N GLY A 251 2.29 -6.30 28.33
CA GLY A 251 2.36 -7.16 29.51
C GLY A 251 1.34 -8.29 29.37
N PRO A 252 1.43 -9.33 30.21
CA PRO A 252 0.36 -10.32 30.27
C PRO A 252 -0.98 -9.60 30.50
N LEU A 253 -2.04 -10.09 29.86
CA LEU A 253 -3.39 -9.63 30.17
C LEU A 253 -3.59 -9.79 31.70
N PRO A 254 -4.12 -8.77 32.39
CA PRO A 254 -4.34 -8.89 33.82
C PRO A 254 -5.27 -10.09 34.10
N ASP A 255 -5.03 -10.83 35.20
CA ASP A 255 -5.90 -11.92 35.70
C ASP A 255 -7.31 -11.45 36.16
N ALA A 256 -7.69 -10.23 35.79
CA ALA A 256 -9.00 -9.66 36.05
C ALA A 256 -9.93 -9.89 34.86
N SER A 257 -11.24 -9.90 35.13
CA SER A 257 -12.27 -9.85 34.09
C SER A 257 -11.98 -8.69 33.13
N THR A 258 -11.55 -9.03 31.91
CA THR A 258 -11.16 -8.05 30.89
C THR A 258 -12.39 -7.71 30.06
N ALA A 259 -12.78 -6.44 30.06
CA ALA A 259 -13.78 -5.94 29.12
C ALA A 259 -13.06 -5.37 27.89
N ILE A 260 -13.41 -5.86 26.69
CA ILE A 260 -12.90 -5.34 25.43
C ILE A 260 -13.89 -4.30 24.90
N LEU A 261 -13.47 -3.04 24.79
CA LEU A 261 -14.24 -2.02 24.09
C LEU A 261 -13.91 -2.09 22.61
N ALA A 262 -14.76 -2.76 21.83
CA ALA A 262 -14.70 -2.72 20.39
C ALA A 262 -15.51 -1.53 19.88
N TYR A 263 -14.89 -0.66 19.09
CA TYR A 263 -15.55 0.48 18.46
C TYR A 263 -15.47 0.38 16.94
N SER A 264 -16.61 0.59 16.27
CA SER A 264 -16.71 0.66 14.82
C SER A 264 -17.74 1.72 14.46
N TRP A 265 -17.36 2.61 13.54
CA TRP A 265 -18.26 3.70 13.11
C TRP A 265 -19.40 3.18 12.22
N ASN A 266 -19.24 2.04 11.51
CA ASN A 266 -20.21 1.57 10.50
C ASN A 266 -20.32 0.03 10.35
N LYS A 267 -19.77 -0.77 11.27
CA LYS A 267 -19.74 -2.24 11.15
C LYS A 267 -19.94 -2.94 12.50
N ALA A 268 -21.07 -2.68 13.16
CA ALA A 268 -21.39 -3.30 14.45
C ALA A 268 -21.47 -4.83 14.37
N GLU A 269 -22.01 -5.37 13.27
CA GLU A 269 -22.09 -6.82 13.04
C GLU A 269 -20.71 -7.48 12.94
N LEU A 270 -19.73 -6.78 12.38
CA LEU A 270 -18.36 -7.27 12.27
C LEU A 270 -17.68 -7.36 13.65
N ILE A 271 -18.03 -6.46 14.57
CA ILE A 271 -17.60 -6.58 15.97
C ILE A 271 -18.19 -7.83 16.60
N VAL A 272 -19.48 -8.08 16.41
CA VAL A 272 -20.14 -9.28 16.95
C VAL A 272 -19.48 -10.55 16.42
N GLN A 273 -19.30 -10.67 15.11
CA GLN A 273 -18.64 -11.82 14.48
C GLN A 273 -17.18 -11.98 14.95
N THR A 274 -16.45 -10.88 15.11
CA THR A 274 -15.07 -10.93 15.62
C THR A 274 -15.05 -11.47 17.05
N LEU A 275 -15.96 -10.98 17.91
CA LEU A 275 -16.05 -11.46 19.29
C LEU A 275 -16.48 -12.93 19.36
N GLU A 276 -17.47 -13.34 18.55
CA GLU A 276 -17.92 -14.74 18.44
C GLU A 276 -16.84 -15.69 17.89
N SER A 277 -15.88 -15.19 17.11
CA SER A 277 -14.78 -16.04 16.61
C SER A 277 -13.65 -16.24 17.63
N ILE A 278 -13.61 -15.41 18.68
CA ILE A 278 -12.54 -15.41 19.69
C ILE A 278 -13.03 -16.05 21.01
N PHE A 279 -14.33 -16.01 21.28
CA PHE A 279 -14.98 -16.54 22.49
C PHE A 279 -15.99 -17.64 22.14
#